data_AF-A0A1G1GE98-F1
#
_entry.id   AF-A0A1G1GE98-F1
#
_cell.length_a   1.000
_cell.length_b   1.000
_cell.length_c   1.000
_cell.angle_alpha   90.00
_cell.angle_beta   90.00
_cell.angle_gamma   90.00
#
_symmetry.space_group_name_H-M   'P 1'
#
loop_
_entity.id
_entity.type
_entity.pdbx_description
1 polymer ?
#
loop_
_entity_poly.entity_id
_entity_poly.type
_entity_poly.pdbx_seq_one_letter_code
_entity_poly.pdbx_strand_id
1 'polypeptide(L)'
;MPSPTLGALDNKIELNRKMNQTLEAMARAIFKSWFVDFDPVRAKAEDRDFDLPPDLAALFPDSFEDSELGEIPKGWRVRSFADIAHRAFYKRLYDY
;
A
#
# COMPACT_ATOMS: atom_id res chain seq x y z
N MET A 1 -32.46 -31.29 10.93
CA MET A 1 -31.10 -31.45 10.38
C MET A 1 -30.87 -30.30 9.41
N PRO A 2 -29.85 -29.44 9.59
CA PRO A 2 -29.51 -28.45 8.57
C PRO A 2 -29.19 -29.17 7.26
N SER A 3 -29.62 -28.58 6.13
CA SER A 3 -29.38 -29.17 4.81
C SER A 3 -27.87 -29.29 4.55
N PRO A 4 -27.36 -30.45 4.08
CA PRO A 4 -25.94 -30.63 3.74
C PRO A 4 -25.39 -29.53 2.83
N THR A 5 -26.25 -28.98 1.96
CA THR A 5 -25.91 -27.86 1.07
C THR A 5 -25.66 -26.56 1.83
N LEU A 6 -26.44 -26.26 2.87
CA LEU A 6 -26.26 -25.05 3.69
C LEU A 6 -24.97 -25.14 4.50
N GLY A 7 -24.67 -26.30 5.11
CA GLY A 7 -23.42 -26.50 5.86
C GLY A 7 -22.16 -26.36 4.98
N ALA A 8 -22.20 -26.83 3.73
CA ALA A 8 -21.09 -26.64 2.79
C ALA A 8 -20.87 -25.16 2.43
N LEU A 9 -21.93 -24.37 2.33
CA LEU A 9 -21.85 -22.93 2.04
C LEU A 9 -21.29 -22.15 3.24
N ASP A 10 -21.72 -22.46 4.46
CA ASP A 10 -21.20 -21.84 5.68
C ASP A 10 -19.68 -22.05 5.83
N ASN A 11 -19.21 -23.28 5.59
CA ASN A 11 -17.77 -23.59 5.60
C ASN A 11 -16.99 -22.75 4.58
N LYS A 12 -17.55 -22.52 3.38
CA LYS A 12 -16.90 -21.70 2.36
C LYS A 12 -16.87 -20.22 2.74
N ILE A 13 -17.91 -19.72 3.41
CA ILE A 13 -17.95 -18.35 3.93
C ILE A 13 -16.86 -18.15 4.98
N GLU A 14 -16.73 -19.09 5.92
CA GLU A 14 -15.68 -19.04 6.94
C GLU A 14 -14.28 -19.09 6.34
N LEU A 15 -14.07 -19.99 5.37
CA LEU A 15 -12.79 -20.08 4.64
C LEU A 15 -12.45 -18.77 3.93
N ASN A 16 -13.41 -18.17 3.23
CA ASN A 16 -13.21 -16.90 2.54
C ASN A 16 -12.95 -15.75 3.51
N ARG A 17 -13.60 -15.72 4.69
CA ARG A 17 -13.31 -14.72 5.72
C ARG A 17 -11.90 -14.85 6.25
N LYS A 18 -11.44 -16.08 6.53
CA LYS A 18 -10.05 -16.34 6.95
C LYS A 18 -9.05 -15.91 5.88
N MET A 19 -9.31 -16.24 4.61
CA MET A 19 -8.46 -15.83 3.50
C MET A 19 -8.38 -14.30 3.40
N ASN A 20 -9.50 -13.59 3.50
CA ASN A 20 -9.51 -12.13 3.48
C ASN A 20 -8.72 -11.52 4.65
N GLN A 21 -8.82 -12.09 5.85
CA GLN A 21 -8.01 -11.65 7.00
C GLN A 21 -6.51 -11.82 6.75
N THR A 22 -6.11 -12.94 6.14
CA THR A 22 -4.70 -13.16 5.77
C THR A 22 -4.24 -12.16 4.71
N LEU A 23 -5.05 -11.89 3.68
CA LEU A 23 -4.73 -10.91 2.65
C LEU A 23 -4.61 -9.50 3.22
N GLU A 24 -5.48 -9.12 4.16
CA GLU A 24 -5.40 -7.83 4.84
C GLU A 24 -4.12 -7.71 5.68
N ALA A 25 -3.76 -8.77 6.41
CA ALA A 25 -2.53 -8.80 7.19
C ALA A 25 -1.29 -8.65 6.30
N MET A 26 -1.26 -9.34 5.15
CA MET A 26 -0.18 -9.22 4.16
C MET A 26 -0.11 -7.80 3.58
N ALA A 27 -1.24 -7.23 3.16
CA ALA A 27 -1.29 -5.88 2.60
C ALA A 27 -0.80 -4.83 3.61
N ARG A 28 -1.19 -4.97 4.88
CA ARG A 28 -0.74 -4.08 5.96
C ARG A 28 0.76 -4.18 6.21
N ALA A 29 1.31 -5.41 6.20
CA ALA A 29 2.74 -5.63 6.38
C ALA A 29 3.55 -5.01 5.23
N ILE A 30 3.12 -5.23 3.98
CA ILE A 30 3.73 -4.63 2.79
C ILE A 30 3.66 -3.11 2.85
N PHE A 31 2.49 -2.55 3.17
CA PHE A 31 2.33 -1.09 3.27
C PHE A 31 3.26 -0.48 4.32
N LYS A 32 3.34 -1.09 5.50
CA LYS A 32 4.24 -0.61 6.57
C LYS A 32 5.69 -0.65 6.10
N SER A 33 6.14 -1.79 5.56
CA SER A 33 7.51 -1.96 5.08
C SER A 33 7.85 -0.95 3.97
N TRP A 34 6.97 -0.72 3.00
CA TRP A 34 7.30 0.06 1.81
C TRP A 34 7.05 1.56 1.96
N PHE A 35 6.05 1.97 2.75
CA PHE A 35 5.61 3.37 2.82
C PHE A 35 5.77 4.02 4.20
N VAL A 36 6.10 3.25 5.23
CA VAL A 36 6.36 3.77 6.58
C VAL A 36 7.83 3.57 6.96
N ASP A 37 8.34 2.35 6.83
CA ASP A 37 9.73 2.03 7.20
C ASP A 37 10.73 2.22 6.06
N PHE A 38 10.22 2.22 4.82
CA PHE A 38 10.98 2.33 3.56
C PHE A 38 12.03 1.24 3.37
N ASP A 39 11.75 0.00 3.79
CA ASP A 39 12.72 -1.11 3.77
C ASP A 39 13.39 -1.36 2.40
N PRO A 40 12.66 -1.34 1.25
CA PRO A 40 13.29 -1.55 -0.05
C PRO A 40 14.29 -0.45 -0.42
N VAL A 41 14.00 0.80 -0.05
CA VAL A 41 14.87 1.96 -0.32
C VAL A 41 16.11 1.89 0.57
N ARG A 42 15.94 1.55 1.86
CA ARG A 42 17.07 1.35 2.79
C ARG A 42 17.98 0.22 2.37
N ALA A 43 17.39 -0.93 1.99
CA ALA A 43 18.16 -2.07 1.52
C ALA A 43 18.99 -1.70 0.27
N LYS A 44 18.39 -1.02 -0.70
CA LYS A 44 19.09 -0.56 -1.90
C LYS A 44 20.20 0.47 -1.60
N ALA A 45 19.94 1.42 -0.70
CA ALA A 45 20.93 2.42 -0.28
C ALA A 45 22.14 1.80 0.44
N GLU A 46 21.92 0.69 1.13
CA GLU A 46 22.94 -0.03 1.90
C GLU A 46 23.56 -1.22 1.12
N ASP A 47 23.23 -1.37 -0.17
CA ASP A 47 23.64 -2.50 -1.02
C ASP A 47 23.33 -3.87 -0.39
N ARG A 48 22.20 -3.94 0.33
CA ARG A 48 21.67 -5.18 0.93
C ARG A 48 20.62 -5.80 0.02
N ASP A 49 20.60 -7.12 0.02
CA ASP A 49 19.54 -7.87 -0.62
C ASP A 49 18.20 -7.65 0.11
N PHE A 50 17.13 -7.56 -0.67
CA PHE A 50 15.76 -7.46 -0.19
C PHE A 50 14.92 -8.28 -1.17
N ASP A 51 14.24 -9.30 -0.65
CA ASP A 51 13.57 -10.38 -1.41
C ASP A 51 12.44 -9.85 -2.32
N LEU A 52 12.84 -9.22 -3.41
CA LEU A 52 11.99 -8.64 -4.43
C LEU A 52 12.53 -9.01 -5.82
N PRO A 53 11.63 -9.26 -6.78
CA PRO A 53 11.99 -9.35 -8.18
C PRO A 53 12.82 -8.13 -8.64
N PRO A 54 13.86 -8.32 -9.49
CA PRO A 54 14.74 -7.22 -9.91
C PRO A 54 14.01 -6.05 -10.59
N ASP A 55 12.95 -6.33 -11.34
CA ASP A 55 12.09 -5.33 -11.98
C ASP A 55 11.34 -4.47 -10.97
N LEU A 56 10.90 -5.07 -9.85
CA LEU A 56 10.24 -4.35 -8.77
C LEU A 56 11.24 -3.57 -7.90
N ALA A 57 12.41 -4.17 -7.60
CA ALA A 57 13.50 -3.49 -6.90
C ALA A 57 14.02 -2.25 -7.67
N ALA A 58 13.96 -2.29 -9.00
CA ALA A 58 14.31 -1.16 -9.86
C ALA A 58 13.36 0.05 -9.71
N LEU A 59 12.12 -0.15 -9.24
CA LEU A 59 11.16 0.95 -9.04
C LEU A 59 11.47 1.82 -7.82
N PHE A 60 12.28 1.34 -6.87
CA PHE A 60 12.60 2.07 -5.66
C PHE A 60 13.83 2.97 -5.85
N PRO A 61 13.82 4.20 -5.28
CA PRO A 61 15.02 5.01 -5.16
C PRO A 61 16.15 4.28 -4.41
N ASP A 62 17.38 4.68 -4.63
CA ASP A 62 18.60 4.11 -4.04
C ASP A 62 19.20 4.97 -2.93
N SER A 63 18.56 6.08 -2.57
CA SER A 63 19.02 6.96 -1.50
C SER A 63 17.86 7.76 -0.92
N PHE A 64 18.14 8.45 0.18
CA PHE A 64 17.22 9.36 0.83
C PHE A 64 17.67 10.81 0.70
N GLU A 65 16.75 11.74 0.99
CA GLU A 65 16.99 13.18 1.11
C GLU A 65 16.23 13.76 2.32
N ASP A 66 16.75 14.86 2.88
CA ASP A 66 16.10 15.57 3.98
C ASP A 66 14.86 16.32 3.51
N SER A 67 13.78 16.26 4.31
CA SER A 67 12.55 17.01 4.07
C SER A 67 11.97 17.56 5.37
N GLU A 68 10.93 18.39 5.24
CA GLU A 68 10.18 18.94 6.38
C GLU A 68 9.53 17.85 7.26
N LEU A 69 9.34 16.63 6.75
CA LEU A 69 8.78 15.48 7.49
C LEU A 69 9.87 14.48 7.93
N GLY A 70 11.14 14.86 7.84
CA GLY A 70 12.29 13.99 8.05
C GLY A 70 12.81 13.38 6.76
N GLU A 71 13.57 12.31 6.88
CA GLU A 71 14.20 11.60 5.77
C GLU A 71 13.15 10.92 4.87
N ILE A 72 13.16 11.22 3.57
CA ILE A 72 12.26 10.62 2.58
C ILE A 72 13.04 10.04 1.39
N PRO A 73 12.49 9.07 0.64
CA PRO A 73 13.14 8.55 -0.55
C PRO A 73 13.41 9.66 -1.58
N LYS A 74 14.59 9.63 -2.19
CA LYS A 74 15.02 10.66 -3.14
C LYS A 74 14.02 10.86 -4.28
N GLY A 75 13.70 12.12 -4.56
CA GLY A 75 12.74 12.50 -5.60
C GLY A 75 11.27 12.44 -5.21
N TRP A 76 10.94 11.96 -3.99
CA TRP A 76 9.60 12.13 -3.43
C TRP A 76 9.37 13.59 -3.05
N ARG A 77 8.11 14.03 -3.04
CA ARG A 77 7.75 15.42 -2.69
C ARG A 77 6.72 15.44 -1.59
N VAL A 78 6.99 16.22 -0.55
CA VAL A 78 5.98 16.57 0.45
C VAL A 78 5.04 17.60 -0.15
N ARG A 79 3.75 17.27 -0.23
CA ARG A 79 2.69 18.19 -0.69
C ARG A 79 1.46 18.04 0.21
N SER A 80 0.66 19.10 0.32
CA SER A 80 -0.62 18.99 1.01
C SER A 80 -1.63 18.23 0.16
N PHE A 81 -2.63 17.60 0.79
CA PHE A 81 -3.70 16.93 0.06
C PHE A 81 -4.43 17.87 -0.92
N ALA A 82 -4.57 19.16 -0.56
CA ALA A 82 -5.20 20.16 -1.40
C ALA A 82 -4.43 20.41 -2.72
N ASP A 83 -3.11 20.23 -2.73
CA ASP A 83 -2.27 20.44 -3.91
C ASP A 83 -2.42 19.35 -4.98
N ILE A 84 -2.84 18.16 -4.56
CA ILE A 84 -2.95 16.97 -5.42
C ILE A 84 -4.40 16.62 -5.78
N ALA A 85 -5.36 17.00 -4.94
CA ALA A 85 -6.77 16.81 -5.22
C ALA A 85 -7.28 17.90 -6.20
N HIS A 86 -7.26 17.61 -7.50
CA HIS A 86 -7.94 18.47 -8.48
C HIS A 86 -9.43 18.57 -8.14
N ARG A 87 -9.91 19.79 -7.82
CA ARG A 87 -11.30 20.12 -7.48
C ARG A 87 -12.29 19.67 -8.57
N ALA A 88 -12.78 18.43 -8.50
CA ALA A 88 -13.90 17.96 -9.33
C ALA A 88 -15.28 18.46 -8.84
N PHE A 89 -15.36 19.07 -7.65
CA PHE A 89 -16.65 19.35 -7.00
C PHE A 89 -17.31 20.70 -7.33
N TYR A 90 -16.59 21.69 -7.87
CA TYR A 90 -17.14 23.05 -8.03
C TYR A 90 -17.82 23.32 -9.38
N LYS A 91 -17.66 22.45 -10.38
CA LYS A 91 -18.27 22.66 -11.71
C LYS A 91 -19.74 22.26 -11.81
N ARG A 92 -20.35 21.67 -10.77
CA ARG A 92 -21.75 21.20 -10.84
C ARG A 92 -22.76 22.07 -10.09
N LEU A 93 -22.33 23.12 -9.39
CA LEU A 93 -23.20 23.96 -8.55
C LEU A 93 -23.47 25.36 -9.10
N TYR A 94 -22.93 25.74 -10.27
CA TYR A 94 -23.16 27.06 -10.88
C TYR A 94 -23.61 27.02 -12.34
N ASP A 95 -24.01 25.85 -12.86
CA ASP A 95 -24.59 25.70 -14.21
C ASP A 95 -26.15 25.72 -14.17
N TYR A 96 -26.76 26.58 -13.34
CA TYR A 96 -28.19 26.91 -13.40
C TYR A 96 -28.41 28.42 -13.30
#